data_AF-A0A1H3IKQ7-F1
#
_entry.id   AF-A0A1H3IKQ7-F1
#
_cell.length_a   1.000
_cell.length_b   1.000
_cell.length_c   1.000
_cell.angle_alpha   90.00
_cell.angle_beta   90.00
_cell.angle_gamma   90.00
#
_symmetry.space_group_name_H-M   'P 1'
#
loop_
_entity.id
_entity.type
_entity.pdbx_description
1 polymer ?
#
loop_
_entity_poly.entity_id
_entity_poly.type
_entity_poly.pdbx_seq_one_letter_code
_entity_poly.pdbx_strand_id
1 'polypeptide(L)'
;MRTTRRSYLAALGGATALGSIAGCLGGGGGGESGSTQTASAALPEGCDVGTLESVSSLPRPALGPSDAPVTVDVFEDFTCPHCRDFTQSVYPEIKSTYVDAGDVHYRFFDFPIPVSDWSWLAASAARAVQDRSDQETFFEFAKGVYENQDRLPGEGYQVVHDLADDLGVDGCAVAGAADQEAYRPVVEADREEGVEREIPGTPAVYVDGELLDGYGLDTVRSAIDSQL
;
A
#
# COMPACT_ATOMS: atom_id res chain seq x y z
N MET A 1 50.43 -21.47 -8.55
CA MET A 1 50.50 -21.27 -10.02
C MET A 1 49.82 -19.93 -10.29
N ARG A 2 50.55 -18.85 -10.65
CA ARG A 2 50.66 -18.28 -12.01
C ARG A 2 49.25 -18.16 -12.67
N THR A 3 48.72 -17.02 -13.11
CA THR A 3 49.37 -15.83 -13.71
C THR A 3 48.32 -14.75 -14.05
N THR A 4 48.64 -13.48 -13.75
CA THR A 4 48.55 -12.26 -14.58
C THR A 4 47.44 -12.01 -15.63
N ARG A 5 46.81 -10.83 -15.47
CA ARG A 5 46.65 -9.69 -16.42
C ARG A 5 46.49 -9.99 -17.92
N ARG A 6 45.45 -9.39 -18.54
CA ARG A 6 45.52 -8.87 -19.91
C ARG A 6 44.72 -7.57 -20.07
N SER A 7 45.48 -6.51 -20.29
CA SER A 7 45.06 -5.23 -20.83
C SER A 7 44.97 -5.32 -22.37
N TYR A 8 44.04 -4.60 -22.99
CA TYR A 8 44.18 -4.17 -24.39
C TYR A 8 43.73 -2.71 -24.54
N LEU A 9 44.58 -1.94 -25.21
CA LEU A 9 44.48 -0.52 -25.50
C LEU A 9 43.93 -0.29 -26.92
N ALA A 10 43.19 0.81 -27.04
CA ALA A 10 43.20 1.82 -28.11
C ALA A 10 42.92 1.44 -29.58
N ALA A 11 41.98 2.17 -30.19
CA ALA A 11 42.15 2.73 -31.54
C ALA A 11 41.30 4.01 -31.72
N LEU A 12 41.94 5.05 -32.25
CA LEU A 12 41.42 6.37 -32.62
C LEU A 12 41.01 6.40 -34.11
N GLY A 13 40.08 7.30 -34.46
CA GLY A 13 39.89 7.82 -35.82
C GLY A 13 38.42 8.23 -36.07
N GLY A 14 38.05 9.39 -36.60
CA GLY A 14 38.77 10.56 -37.08
C GLY A 14 37.78 11.58 -37.72
N ALA A 15 38.23 12.83 -37.86
CA ALA A 15 37.85 13.88 -38.82
C ALA A 15 36.35 14.31 -38.93
N THR A 16 35.94 15.43 -38.33
CA THR A 16 35.89 16.83 -38.86
C THR A 16 34.98 17.08 -40.07
N ALA A 17 33.97 17.93 -39.88
CA ALA A 17 33.45 18.84 -40.90
C ALA A 17 33.24 20.24 -40.28
N LEU A 18 33.81 21.25 -40.93
CA LEU A 18 33.76 22.68 -40.61
C LEU A 18 32.69 23.38 -41.44
N GLY A 19 32.13 24.48 -40.90
CA GLY A 19 31.45 25.56 -41.62
C GLY A 19 29.92 25.49 -41.55
N SER A 20 29.16 26.58 -41.35
CA SER A 20 29.47 28.01 -41.35
C SER A 20 28.39 28.80 -40.61
N ILE A 21 28.84 29.98 -40.19
CA ILE A 21 28.25 31.13 -39.52
C ILE A 21 26.93 31.68 -40.13
N ALA A 22 26.10 32.21 -39.23
CA ALA A 22 25.28 33.44 -39.31
C ALA A 22 23.96 33.47 -40.11
N GLY A 23 22.87 33.73 -39.37
CA GLY A 23 22.11 34.98 -39.53
C GLY A 23 20.60 34.92 -39.80
N CYS A 24 19.85 35.63 -38.94
CA CYS A 24 18.53 36.28 -39.14
C CYS A 24 17.21 35.51 -38.95
N LEU A 25 16.63 35.70 -37.75
CA LEU A 25 15.32 36.32 -37.47
C LEU A 25 14.13 35.96 -38.39
N GLY A 26 13.10 35.31 -37.82
CA GLY A 26 11.74 35.39 -38.37
C GLY A 26 10.75 34.33 -37.85
N GLY A 27 10.04 34.66 -36.77
CA GLY A 27 8.59 34.44 -36.65
C GLY A 27 8.02 33.03 -36.42
N GLY A 28 7.51 32.82 -35.21
CA GLY A 28 6.12 32.37 -35.03
C GLY A 28 5.86 30.90 -34.70
N GLY A 29 5.39 30.68 -33.47
CA GLY A 29 4.28 29.76 -33.21
C GLY A 29 4.62 28.42 -32.56
N GLY A 30 4.32 28.32 -31.26
CA GLY A 30 3.73 27.12 -30.67
C GLY A 30 4.64 25.92 -30.47
N GLY A 31 5.62 26.06 -29.57
CA GLY A 31 6.19 24.90 -28.89
C GLY A 31 5.27 24.51 -27.73
N GLU A 32 4.41 23.53 -27.93
CA GLU A 32 3.84 22.73 -26.83
C GLU A 32 4.12 21.27 -27.16
N SER A 33 5.28 20.81 -26.70
CA SER A 33 5.51 19.39 -26.45
C SER A 33 4.53 19.00 -25.35
N GLY A 34 3.35 18.53 -25.76
CA GLY A 34 2.40 17.86 -24.88
C GLY A 34 3.03 16.58 -24.35
N SER A 35 3.76 16.68 -23.25
CA SER A 35 3.85 15.57 -22.31
C SER A 35 2.44 15.35 -21.79
N THR A 36 1.78 14.29 -22.25
CA THR A 36 0.59 13.77 -21.58
C THR A 36 1.06 13.29 -20.20
N GLN A 37 1.13 14.21 -19.25
CA GLN A 37 1.11 13.86 -17.83
C GLN A 37 -0.28 13.26 -17.62
N THR A 38 -0.34 11.95 -17.48
CA THR A 38 -1.42 11.28 -16.76
C THR A 38 -1.58 12.04 -15.45
N ALA A 39 -2.69 12.77 -15.32
CA ALA A 39 -3.01 13.51 -14.12
C ALA A 39 -3.10 12.49 -12.98
N SER A 40 -2.14 12.53 -12.04
CA SER A 40 -2.41 12.04 -10.69
C SER A 40 -3.66 12.76 -10.22
N ALA A 41 -4.63 12.02 -9.67
CA ALA A 41 -5.80 12.64 -9.07
C ALA A 41 -5.30 13.72 -8.07
N ALA A 42 -5.84 14.93 -8.11
CA ALA A 42 -5.50 15.93 -7.11
C ALA A 42 -6.23 15.59 -5.79
N LEU A 43 -5.74 16.12 -4.67
CA LEU A 43 -6.51 16.14 -3.42
C LEU A 43 -7.90 16.78 -3.65
N PRO A 44 -8.93 16.38 -2.87
CA PRO A 44 -10.26 16.97 -2.98
C PRO A 44 -10.26 18.49 -2.81
N GLU A 45 -11.20 19.16 -3.48
CA GLU A 45 -11.30 20.62 -3.43
C GLU A 45 -11.49 21.12 -1.98
N GLY A 46 -10.67 22.10 -1.58
CA GLY A 46 -10.75 22.68 -0.24
C GLY A 46 -9.90 21.97 0.82
N CYS A 47 -9.27 20.84 0.49
CA CYS A 47 -8.29 20.22 1.37
C CYS A 47 -6.93 20.93 1.28
N ASP A 48 -6.66 21.81 2.24
CA ASP A 48 -5.35 22.42 2.49
C ASP A 48 -4.80 21.92 3.82
N VAL A 49 -4.01 20.85 3.78
CA VAL A 49 -3.49 20.14 4.96
C VAL A 49 -2.07 20.56 5.34
N GLY A 50 -1.44 21.46 4.58
CA GLY A 50 -0.03 21.81 4.75
C GLY A 50 0.90 20.58 4.69
N THR A 51 2.06 20.67 5.33
CA THR A 51 2.98 19.52 5.47
C THR A 51 2.60 18.70 6.69
N LEU A 52 2.39 17.40 6.48
CA LEU A 52 2.17 16.44 7.56
C LEU A 52 3.51 15.89 8.05
N GLU A 53 3.64 15.71 9.36
CA GLU A 53 4.81 15.05 9.94
C GLU A 53 4.80 13.56 9.58
N SER A 54 5.98 13.01 9.32
CA SER A 54 6.11 11.57 9.10
C SER A 54 5.99 10.82 10.43
N VAL A 55 5.09 9.84 10.48
CA VAL A 55 4.91 8.94 11.62
C VAL A 55 5.80 7.72 11.42
N SER A 56 6.74 7.52 12.35
CA SER A 56 7.73 6.45 12.27
C SER A 56 7.35 5.17 13.02
N SER A 57 6.33 5.22 13.87
CA SER A 57 5.89 4.09 14.67
C SER A 57 4.41 4.21 15.03
N LEU A 58 3.66 3.15 14.78
CA LEU A 58 2.25 3.00 15.13
C LEU A 58 1.97 1.49 15.27
N PRO A 59 1.18 1.02 16.26
CA PRO A 59 0.92 -0.40 16.43
C PRO A 59 0.19 -0.99 15.23
N ARG A 60 0.39 -2.27 14.93
CA ARG A 60 -0.38 -2.96 13.87
C ARG A 60 -1.87 -2.92 14.16
N PRO A 61 -2.72 -2.81 13.13
CA PRO A 61 -4.15 -2.87 13.34
C PRO A 61 -4.50 -4.28 13.79
N ALA A 62 -5.24 -4.36 14.89
CA ALA A 62 -5.58 -5.65 15.46
C ALA A 62 -6.94 -5.62 16.14
N LEU A 63 -7.62 -6.77 16.11
CA LEU A 63 -8.88 -7.03 16.79
C LEU A 63 -8.77 -8.25 17.70
N GLY A 64 -9.68 -8.34 18.66
CA GLY A 64 -9.71 -9.39 19.66
C GLY A 64 -8.66 -9.21 20.77
N PRO A 65 -8.75 -10.01 21.85
CA PRO A 65 -7.83 -9.93 22.99
C PRO A 65 -6.39 -10.22 22.56
N SER A 66 -5.42 -9.46 23.04
CA SER A 66 -3.99 -9.70 22.74
C SER A 66 -3.45 -11.00 23.36
N ASP A 67 -4.17 -11.58 24.31
CA ASP A 67 -3.90 -12.84 24.98
C ASP A 67 -4.86 -13.97 24.54
N ALA A 68 -5.57 -13.77 23.43
CA ALA A 68 -6.37 -14.83 22.80
C ALA A 68 -5.49 -16.06 22.49
N PRO A 69 -6.04 -17.29 22.59
CA PRO A 69 -5.28 -18.51 22.43
C PRO A 69 -4.66 -18.67 21.04
N VAL A 70 -5.26 -18.07 20.00
CA VAL A 70 -4.81 -18.16 18.61
C VAL A 70 -4.51 -16.77 18.05
N THR A 71 -3.39 -16.61 17.34
CA THR A 71 -3.08 -15.40 16.58
C THR A 71 -3.22 -15.65 15.08
N VAL A 72 -3.95 -14.76 14.39
CA VAL A 72 -4.09 -14.77 12.94
C VAL A 72 -3.43 -13.53 12.37
N ASP A 73 -2.35 -13.69 11.60
CA ASP A 73 -1.70 -12.58 10.87
C ASP A 73 -2.15 -12.60 9.42
N VAL A 74 -2.57 -11.46 8.90
CA VAL A 74 -2.95 -11.32 7.49
C VAL A 74 -2.17 -10.17 6.85
N PHE A 75 -1.40 -10.49 5.82
CA PHE A 75 -0.68 -9.54 5.00
C PHE A 75 -1.49 -9.21 3.75
N GLU A 76 -1.87 -7.95 3.57
CA GLU A 76 -2.72 -7.52 2.46
C GLU A 76 -2.20 -6.29 1.72
N ASP A 77 -2.64 -6.13 0.47
CA ASP A 77 -2.47 -4.91 -0.33
C ASP A 77 -3.86 -4.39 -0.70
N PHE A 78 -4.12 -3.10 -0.47
CA PHE A 78 -5.38 -2.43 -0.79
C PHE A 78 -5.78 -2.45 -2.27
N THR A 79 -4.84 -2.71 -3.17
CA THR A 79 -5.06 -2.83 -4.62
C THR A 79 -5.10 -4.26 -5.12
N CYS A 80 -4.86 -5.25 -4.24
CA CYS A 80 -4.94 -6.66 -4.60
C CYS A 80 -6.40 -7.16 -4.65
N PRO A 81 -6.88 -7.68 -5.79
CA PRO A 81 -8.25 -8.17 -5.92
C PRO A 81 -8.54 -9.38 -5.02
N HIS A 82 -7.53 -10.21 -4.73
CA HIS A 82 -7.70 -11.34 -3.82
C HIS A 82 -7.85 -10.90 -2.36
N CYS A 83 -7.20 -9.79 -1.95
CA CYS A 83 -7.38 -9.22 -0.62
C CYS A 83 -8.80 -8.65 -0.46
N ARG A 84 -9.33 -8.01 -1.51
CA ARG A 84 -10.74 -7.59 -1.54
C ARG A 84 -11.67 -8.78 -1.35
N ASP A 85 -11.49 -9.85 -2.13
CA ASP A 85 -12.36 -11.03 -2.04
C ASP A 85 -12.27 -11.69 -0.65
N PHE A 86 -11.07 -11.75 -0.06
CA PHE A 86 -10.84 -12.23 1.31
C PHE A 86 -11.55 -11.36 2.35
N THR A 87 -11.36 -10.04 2.29
CA THR A 87 -11.99 -9.08 3.21
C THR A 87 -13.52 -9.12 3.12
N GLN A 88 -14.08 -9.36 1.93
CA GLN A 88 -15.54 -9.41 1.74
C GLN A 88 -16.17 -10.75 2.13
N SER A 89 -15.44 -11.86 1.98
CA SER A 89 -16.04 -13.20 2.07
C SER A 89 -15.49 -14.08 3.19
N VAL A 90 -14.25 -13.88 3.61
CA VAL A 90 -13.57 -14.73 4.61
C VAL A 90 -13.45 -14.00 5.93
N TYR A 91 -12.91 -12.77 5.93
CA TYR A 91 -12.73 -11.97 7.14
C TYR A 91 -14.01 -11.83 7.99
N PRO A 92 -15.22 -11.57 7.46
CA PRO A 92 -16.42 -11.39 8.29
C PRO A 92 -16.79 -12.65 9.07
N GLU A 93 -16.54 -13.82 8.48
CA GLU A 93 -16.78 -15.11 9.10
C GLU A 93 -15.75 -15.40 10.19
N ILE A 94 -14.47 -15.03 9.96
CA ILE A 94 -13.42 -15.14 10.98
C ILE A 94 -13.70 -14.19 12.15
N LYS A 95 -14.05 -12.94 11.87
CA LYS A 95 -14.37 -11.93 12.88
C LYS A 95 -15.52 -12.39 13.78
N SER A 96 -16.66 -12.69 13.17
CA SER A 96 -17.89 -13.03 13.91
C SER A 96 -17.80 -14.35 14.69
N THR A 97 -17.03 -15.33 14.19
CA THR A 97 -16.94 -16.66 14.82
C THR A 97 -15.89 -16.69 15.92
N TYR A 98 -14.71 -16.11 15.68
CA TYR A 98 -13.54 -16.33 16.54
C TYR A 98 -13.04 -15.06 17.23
N VAL A 99 -13.00 -13.93 16.52
CA VAL A 99 -12.50 -12.67 17.10
C VAL A 99 -13.48 -12.14 18.14
N ASP A 100 -14.78 -12.09 17.80
CA ASP A 100 -15.83 -11.61 18.68
C ASP A 100 -16.08 -12.56 19.87
N ALA A 101 -15.72 -13.84 19.72
CA ALA A 101 -15.74 -14.83 20.80
C ALA A 101 -14.55 -14.70 21.77
N GLY A 102 -13.49 -13.99 21.38
CA GLY A 102 -12.25 -13.83 22.14
C GLY A 102 -11.22 -14.95 21.92
N ASP A 103 -11.44 -15.83 20.94
CA ASP A 103 -10.58 -16.96 20.62
C ASP A 103 -9.40 -16.57 19.73
N VAL A 104 -9.54 -15.50 18.93
CA VAL A 104 -8.52 -15.05 17.98
C VAL A 104 -8.08 -13.61 18.22
N HIS A 105 -6.76 -13.41 18.25
CA HIS A 105 -6.13 -12.11 18.03
C HIS A 105 -5.82 -11.94 16.54
N TYR A 106 -6.61 -11.12 15.85
CA TYR A 106 -6.48 -10.90 14.42
C TYR A 106 -5.62 -9.67 14.16
N ARG A 107 -4.54 -9.81 13.37
CA ARG A 107 -3.59 -8.73 13.07
C ARG A 107 -3.48 -8.50 11.57
N PHE A 108 -3.57 -7.25 11.16
CA PHE A 108 -3.37 -6.82 9.78
C PHE A 108 -1.93 -6.31 9.59
N PHE A 109 -1.33 -6.64 8.45
CA PHE A 109 -0.01 -6.19 8.04
C PHE A 109 -0.12 -5.55 6.66
N ASP A 110 0.34 -4.31 6.54
CA ASP A 110 0.42 -3.66 5.24
C ASP A 110 1.50 -4.32 4.39
N PHE A 111 1.12 -4.83 3.21
CA PHE A 111 2.06 -5.43 2.26
C PHE A 111 1.87 -4.89 0.84
N PRO A 112 2.14 -3.59 0.62
CA PRO A 112 2.04 -3.01 -0.72
C PRO A 112 3.02 -3.68 -1.69
N ILE A 113 2.46 -4.28 -2.74
CA ILE A 113 3.17 -4.85 -3.88
C ILE A 113 3.25 -3.80 -5.00
N PRO A 114 4.31 -3.82 -5.84
CA PRO A 114 4.55 -2.77 -6.84
C PRO A 114 3.67 -2.94 -8.09
N VAL A 115 2.34 -2.98 -7.90
CA VAL A 115 1.33 -3.12 -8.97
C VAL A 115 0.57 -1.82 -9.22
N SER A 116 0.52 -0.94 -8.22
CA SER A 116 -0.15 0.36 -8.26
C SER A 116 0.48 1.30 -7.24
N ASP A 117 0.56 2.60 -7.54
CA ASP A 117 0.97 3.60 -6.54
C ASP A 117 0.01 3.61 -5.35
N TRP A 118 -1.28 3.31 -5.60
CA TRP A 118 -2.30 3.21 -4.57
C TRP A 118 -2.09 2.10 -3.56
N SER A 119 -1.22 1.12 -3.83
CA SER A 119 -0.82 0.14 -2.81
C SER A 119 -0.26 0.83 -1.57
N TRP A 120 0.59 1.84 -1.77
CA TRP A 120 1.21 2.60 -0.68
C TRP A 120 0.34 3.76 -0.21
N LEU A 121 -0.31 4.47 -1.13
CA LEU A 121 -1.15 5.62 -0.79
C LEU A 121 -2.35 5.21 0.06
N ALA A 122 -3.05 4.12 -0.31
CA ALA A 122 -4.19 3.62 0.45
C ALA A 122 -3.78 3.07 1.81
N ALA A 123 -2.62 2.40 1.90
CA ALA A 123 -2.07 1.98 3.19
C ALA A 123 -1.83 3.20 4.08
N SER A 124 -1.16 4.24 3.59
CA SER A 124 -0.93 5.47 4.36
C SER A 124 -2.23 6.15 4.80
N ALA A 125 -3.27 6.19 3.94
CA ALA A 125 -4.60 6.67 4.34
C ALA A 125 -5.23 5.82 5.46
N ALA A 126 -5.18 4.49 5.35
CA ALA A 126 -5.73 3.60 6.37
C ALA A 126 -5.01 3.77 7.71
N ARG A 127 -3.67 3.90 7.70
CA ARG A 127 -2.88 4.22 8.90
C ARG A 127 -3.24 5.57 9.50
N ALA A 128 -3.57 6.56 8.67
CA ALA A 128 -4.05 7.86 9.14
C ALA A 128 -5.40 7.76 9.86
N VAL A 129 -6.30 6.89 9.40
CA VAL A 129 -7.54 6.59 10.10
C VAL A 129 -7.23 5.97 11.46
N GLN A 130 -6.40 4.93 11.51
CA GLN A 130 -6.02 4.27 12.76
C GLN A 130 -5.44 5.23 13.80
N ASP A 131 -4.51 6.11 13.41
CA ASP A 131 -3.86 7.05 14.32
C ASP A 131 -4.83 8.09 14.91
N ARG A 132 -5.94 8.35 14.21
CA ARG A 132 -6.91 9.39 14.57
C ARG A 132 -8.19 8.88 15.20
N SER A 133 -8.44 7.57 15.13
CA SER A 133 -9.62 6.94 15.70
C SER A 133 -9.24 5.70 16.51
N ASP A 134 -9.62 4.52 16.03
CA ASP A 134 -9.43 3.23 16.69
C ASP A 134 -9.30 2.09 15.68
N GLN A 135 -9.08 0.87 16.19
CA GLN A 135 -8.85 -0.31 15.38
C GLN A 135 -10.11 -0.72 14.61
N GLU A 136 -11.30 -0.63 15.20
CA GLU A 136 -12.56 -0.99 14.52
C GLU A 136 -12.79 -0.06 13.33
N THR A 137 -12.60 1.25 13.51
CA THR A 137 -12.71 2.25 12.44
C THR A 137 -11.68 2.02 11.34
N PHE A 138 -10.46 1.59 11.66
CA PHE A 138 -9.49 1.15 10.64
C PHE A 138 -10.04 0.01 9.79
N PHE A 139 -10.60 -1.04 10.40
CA PHE A 139 -11.12 -2.19 9.66
C PHE A 139 -12.37 -1.86 8.84
N GLU A 140 -13.23 -0.96 9.33
CA GLU A 140 -14.35 -0.43 8.55
C GLU A 140 -13.87 0.38 7.35
N PHE A 141 -12.88 1.27 7.54
CA PHE A 141 -12.26 2.03 6.47
C PHE A 141 -11.59 1.11 5.44
N ALA A 142 -10.80 0.14 5.88
CA ALA A 142 -10.10 -0.82 5.03
C ALA A 142 -11.10 -1.58 4.14
N LYS A 143 -12.21 -2.05 4.72
CA LYS A 143 -13.31 -2.66 3.95
C LYS A 143 -13.87 -1.71 2.90
N GLY A 144 -14.12 -0.45 3.25
CA GLY A 144 -14.61 0.57 2.32
C GLY A 144 -13.65 0.83 1.16
N VAL A 145 -12.33 0.83 1.42
CA VAL A 145 -11.29 0.94 0.39
C VAL A 145 -11.34 -0.26 -0.56
N TYR A 146 -11.45 -1.48 -0.02
CA TYR A 146 -11.59 -2.69 -0.84
C TYR A 146 -12.86 -2.69 -1.70
N GLU A 147 -13.98 -2.20 -1.16
CA GLU A 147 -15.24 -2.06 -1.90
C GLU A 147 -15.15 -1.03 -3.04
N ASN A 148 -14.25 -0.05 -2.93
CA ASN A 148 -13.99 0.99 -3.94
C ASN A 148 -12.68 0.80 -4.70
N GLN A 149 -12.06 -0.39 -4.62
CA GLN A 149 -10.71 -0.67 -5.14
C GLN A 149 -10.53 -0.27 -6.61
N ASP A 150 -11.54 -0.51 -7.46
CA ASP A 150 -11.49 -0.20 -8.90
C ASP A 150 -11.46 1.32 -9.19
N ARG A 151 -11.87 2.16 -8.23
CA ARG A 151 -11.88 3.63 -8.36
C ARG A 151 -10.54 4.25 -7.97
N LEU A 152 -9.70 3.54 -7.22
CA LEU A 152 -8.45 4.09 -6.69
C LEU A 152 -7.56 4.74 -7.77
N PRO A 153 -7.30 4.13 -8.95
CA PRO A 153 -6.39 4.70 -9.94
C PRO A 153 -6.81 6.09 -10.49
N GLY A 154 -8.11 6.43 -10.46
CA GLY A 154 -8.63 7.69 -11.00
C GLY A 154 -9.18 8.65 -9.95
N GLU A 155 -9.66 8.12 -8.82
CA GLU A 155 -10.44 8.88 -7.82
C GLU A 155 -9.95 8.62 -6.39
N GLY A 156 -8.81 7.94 -6.20
CA GLY A 156 -8.43 7.40 -4.90
C GLY A 156 -8.40 8.43 -3.76
N TYR A 157 -7.96 9.67 -4.00
CA TYR A 157 -7.96 10.71 -2.97
C TYR A 157 -9.37 11.10 -2.53
N GLN A 158 -10.32 11.16 -3.47
CA GLN A 158 -11.72 11.40 -3.16
C GLN A 158 -12.33 10.20 -2.43
N VAL A 159 -11.99 8.98 -2.86
CA VAL A 159 -12.45 7.74 -2.22
C VAL A 159 -12.01 7.69 -0.76
N VAL A 160 -10.73 7.86 -0.46
CA VAL A 160 -10.24 7.79 0.94
C VAL A 160 -10.73 8.98 1.78
N HIS A 161 -10.95 10.14 1.16
CA HIS A 161 -11.57 11.28 1.81
C HIS A 161 -13.00 10.96 2.26
N ASP A 162 -13.87 10.56 1.32
CA ASP A 162 -15.29 10.34 1.59
C ASP A 162 -15.50 9.20 2.58
N LEU A 163 -14.73 8.11 2.44
CA LEU A 163 -14.78 6.99 3.37
C LEU A 163 -14.39 7.41 4.80
N ALA A 164 -13.38 8.25 4.95
CA ALA A 164 -12.98 8.74 6.27
C ALA A 164 -14.04 9.67 6.87
N ASP A 165 -14.59 10.59 6.09
CA ASP A 165 -15.65 11.50 6.53
C ASP A 165 -16.91 10.75 6.96
N ASP A 166 -17.32 9.72 6.22
CA ASP A 166 -18.46 8.85 6.55
C ASP A 166 -18.26 8.12 7.89
N LEU A 167 -17.00 7.85 8.26
CA LEU A 167 -16.60 7.25 9.53
C LEU A 167 -16.30 8.30 10.63
N GLY A 168 -16.52 9.58 10.36
CA GLY A 168 -16.29 10.67 11.31
C GLY A 168 -14.82 11.02 11.55
N VAL A 169 -13.93 10.65 10.64
CA VAL A 169 -12.50 11.03 10.63
C VAL A 169 -12.30 12.11 9.58
N ASP A 170 -11.46 13.12 9.85
CA ASP A 170 -11.17 14.21 8.90
C ASP A 170 -10.64 13.69 7.56
N GLY A 171 -11.50 13.68 6.54
CA GLY A 171 -11.22 13.15 5.21
C GLY A 171 -10.13 13.91 4.47
N CYS A 172 -10.06 15.23 4.62
CA CYS A 172 -8.98 16.02 4.03
C CYS A 172 -7.63 15.60 4.58
N ALA A 173 -7.55 15.44 5.90
CA ALA A 173 -6.31 15.08 6.54
C ALA A 173 -5.94 13.60 6.31
N VAL A 174 -6.89 12.71 5.99
CA VAL A 174 -6.64 11.32 5.54
C VAL A 174 -6.13 11.29 4.09
N ALA A 175 -6.80 12.00 3.18
CA ALA A 175 -6.34 12.12 1.79
C ALA A 175 -4.95 12.78 1.70
N GLY A 176 -4.69 13.79 2.54
CA GLY A 176 -3.37 14.40 2.67
C GLY A 176 -2.30 13.43 3.18
N ALA A 177 -2.65 12.52 4.10
CA ALA A 177 -1.72 11.49 4.59
C ALA A 177 -1.42 10.43 3.53
N ALA A 178 -2.37 10.11 2.65
CA ALA A 178 -2.08 9.34 1.44
C ALA A 178 -1.08 10.09 0.55
N ASP A 179 -1.38 11.33 0.18
CA ASP A 179 -0.60 12.11 -0.79
C ASP A 179 0.85 12.34 -0.37
N GLN A 180 1.05 12.64 0.92
CA GLN A 180 2.38 12.87 1.49
C GLN A 180 3.02 11.60 2.04
N GLU A 181 2.30 10.46 1.97
CA GLU A 181 2.72 9.18 2.52
C GLU A 181 3.23 9.29 3.97
N ALA A 182 2.50 10.04 4.81
CA ALA A 182 2.91 10.37 6.16
C ALA A 182 3.28 9.13 7.01
N TYR A 183 2.69 7.98 6.70
CA TYR A 183 2.91 6.70 7.39
C TYR A 183 3.85 5.75 6.65
N ARG A 184 4.59 6.21 5.64
CA ARG A 184 5.54 5.39 4.87
C ARG A 184 6.44 4.50 5.74
N PRO A 185 7.09 4.98 6.81
CA PRO A 185 7.95 4.11 7.62
C PRO A 185 7.20 2.98 8.34
N VAL A 186 5.95 3.23 8.76
CA VAL A 186 5.11 2.21 9.41
C VAL A 186 4.71 1.12 8.41
N VAL A 187 4.27 1.52 7.23
CA VAL A 187 3.89 0.61 6.14
C VAL A 187 5.11 -0.19 5.65
N GLU A 188 6.28 0.46 5.57
CA GLU A 188 7.52 -0.19 5.15
C GLU A 188 7.99 -1.26 6.15
N ALA A 189 7.83 -1.02 7.46
CA ALA A 189 8.16 -2.01 8.48
C ALA A 189 7.33 -3.31 8.35
N ASP A 190 6.03 -3.20 8.08
CA ASP A 190 5.18 -4.39 7.85
C ASP A 190 5.54 -5.10 6.55
N ARG A 191 5.84 -4.34 5.50
CA ARG A 191 6.29 -4.89 4.23
C ARG A 191 7.63 -5.62 4.37
N GLU A 192 8.60 -5.04 5.06
CA GLU A 192 9.90 -5.66 5.33
C GLU A 192 9.73 -6.97 6.09
N GLU A 193 8.87 -7.00 7.12
CA GLU A 193 8.56 -8.22 7.85
C GLU A 193 7.95 -9.31 6.95
N GLY A 194 7.02 -8.96 6.06
CA GLY A 194 6.47 -9.91 5.09
C GLY A 194 7.53 -10.43 4.09
N VAL A 195 8.48 -9.60 3.69
CA VAL A 195 9.60 -10.01 2.82
C VAL A 195 10.54 -10.95 3.57
N GLU A 196 10.87 -10.67 4.83
CA GLU A 196 11.69 -11.53 5.69
C GLU A 196 11.04 -12.88 5.96
N ARG A 197 9.70 -12.91 6.06
CA ARG A 197 8.88 -14.13 6.17
C ARG A 197 8.69 -14.85 4.83
N GLU A 198 9.26 -14.33 3.74
CA GLU A 198 9.20 -14.89 2.39
C GLU A 198 7.77 -15.12 1.89
N ILE A 199 6.83 -14.22 2.22
CA ILE A 199 5.43 -14.41 1.80
C ILE A 199 5.31 -14.44 0.26
N PRO A 200 4.57 -15.40 -0.30
CA PRO A 200 4.54 -15.62 -1.75
C PRO A 200 3.66 -14.61 -2.52
N GLY A 201 2.84 -13.84 -1.82
CA GLY A 201 1.88 -12.90 -2.39
C GLY A 201 0.81 -12.51 -1.37
N THR A 202 -0.21 -11.77 -1.82
CA THR A 202 -1.32 -11.32 -0.97
C THR A 202 -2.67 -11.87 -1.44
N PRO A 203 -3.61 -12.16 -0.52
CA PRO A 203 -3.40 -12.17 0.92
C PRO A 203 -2.53 -13.37 1.34
N ALA A 204 -1.66 -13.16 2.32
CA ALA A 204 -0.97 -14.25 3.02
C ALA A 204 -1.52 -14.34 4.45
N VAL A 205 -1.96 -15.53 4.84
CA VAL A 205 -2.58 -15.78 6.14
C VAL A 205 -1.68 -16.72 6.94
N TYR A 206 -1.36 -16.33 8.16
CA TYR A 206 -0.71 -17.18 9.14
C TYR A 206 -1.66 -17.47 10.30
N VAL A 207 -1.58 -18.68 10.85
CA VAL A 207 -2.20 -19.06 12.12
C VAL A 207 -1.09 -19.53 13.05
N ASP A 208 -0.92 -18.87 14.20
CA ASP A 208 0.16 -19.10 15.18
C ASP A 208 1.57 -19.18 14.56
N GLY A 209 1.81 -18.33 13.55
CA GLY A 209 3.09 -18.24 12.87
C GLY A 209 3.32 -19.29 11.77
N GLU A 210 2.36 -20.17 11.51
CA GLU A 210 2.38 -21.09 10.37
C GLU A 210 1.67 -20.49 9.16
N LEU A 211 2.38 -20.37 8.03
CA LEU A 211 1.80 -19.90 6.76
C LEU A 211 0.83 -20.95 6.21
N LEU A 212 -0.39 -20.53 5.88
CA LEU A 212 -1.39 -21.40 5.28
C LEU A 212 -1.18 -21.58 3.77
N ASP A 213 -1.49 -22.77 3.26
CA ASP A 213 -1.61 -23.03 1.81
C ASP A 213 -2.97 -22.54 1.30
N GLY A 214 -3.06 -21.21 1.16
CA GLY A 214 -4.25 -20.50 0.73
C GLY A 214 -5.02 -19.81 1.86
N TYR A 215 -5.97 -18.98 1.44
CA TYR A 215 -6.72 -18.05 2.31
C TYR A 215 -8.23 -18.30 2.27
N GLY A 216 -8.65 -19.46 1.76
CA GLY A 216 -10.06 -19.85 1.72
C GLY A 216 -10.61 -20.08 3.13
N LEU A 217 -11.91 -19.78 3.31
CA LEU A 217 -12.56 -19.85 4.62
C LEU A 217 -12.38 -21.20 5.33
N ASP A 218 -12.56 -22.32 4.61
CA ASP A 218 -12.40 -23.66 5.20
C ASP A 218 -10.95 -23.92 5.64
N THR A 219 -9.97 -23.44 4.90
CA THR A 219 -8.54 -23.54 5.25
C THR A 219 -8.25 -22.76 6.53
N VAL A 220 -8.68 -21.50 6.59
CA VAL A 220 -8.42 -20.63 7.76
C VAL A 220 -9.14 -21.15 8.99
N ARG A 221 -10.42 -21.54 8.87
CA ARG A 221 -11.21 -22.15 9.95
C ARG A 221 -10.56 -23.41 10.49
N SER A 222 -10.20 -24.34 9.62
CA SER A 222 -9.60 -25.61 10.03
C SER A 222 -8.28 -25.40 10.78
N ALA A 223 -7.49 -24.41 10.38
CA ALA A 223 -6.26 -24.05 11.06
C ALA A 223 -6.54 -23.47 12.46
N ILE A 224 -7.46 -22.52 12.59
CA ILE A 224 -7.85 -21.95 13.90
C ILE A 224 -8.41 -23.05 14.82
N ASP A 225 -9.37 -23.83 14.33
CA ASP A 225 -10.03 -24.89 15.11
C ASP A 225 -9.06 -25.95 15.61
N SER A 226 -7.91 -26.15 14.94
CA SER A 226 -6.88 -27.09 15.38
C SER A 226 -6.03 -26.60 16.56
N GLN A 227 -6.07 -25.30 16.87
CA GLN A 227 -5.31 -24.68 17.96
C GLN A 227 -6.16 -24.43 19.22
N LEU A 228 -7.50 -24.47 19.08
CA LEU A 228 -8.47 -24.34 20.19
C LEU A 228 -8.74 -25.69 20.89
#